data_AF-A0A1B8H0L8-F1
#
_entry.id   AF-A0A1B8H0L8-F1
#
_cell.length_a   1.000
_cell.length_b   1.000
_cell.length_c   1.000
_cell.angle_alpha   90.00
_cell.angle_beta   90.00
_cell.angle_gamma   90.00
#
_symmetry.space_group_name_H-M   'P 1'
#
loop_
_entity.id
_entity.type
_entity.pdbx_description
1 polymer ?
#
loop_
_entity_poly.entity_id
_entity_poly.type
_entity_poly.pdbx_seq_one_letter_code
_entity_poly.pdbx_strand_id
1 'polypeptide(L)'
;MYSATRLQEKGVEEHYTHRGEIKQYSLKDGSQLKLDTESRAVVAYDHDSRAVKLLSGRARFAVSENREEQRPFQVTANGVTVESDTGNFVVDIAENKVSVCPLDQVVTTHFGGKTETVGPGQRLEILPEGRAKVFQRQYTDIDWLSGALVLDKVPLSQAIEMINSYRAVPVVLMNNDKQNVVIDSVLYLNQMDDDVERLMLSLGLTRESLPGSEAYR
;
A
#
# COMPACT_ATOMS: atom_id res chain seq x y z
N MET A 1 11.16 -28.47 -3.76
CA MET A 1 11.23 -27.81 -5.09
C MET A 1 9.96 -28.15 -5.86
N TYR A 2 8.92 -27.32 -5.75
CA TYR A 2 7.69 -27.45 -6.53
C TYR A 2 7.65 -26.33 -7.56
N SER A 3 8.02 -26.71 -8.78
CA SER A 3 7.73 -26.12 -10.10
C SER A 3 7.22 -24.67 -10.18
N ALA A 4 8.15 -23.73 -10.34
CA ALA A 4 7.87 -22.43 -10.98
C ALA A 4 7.30 -22.59 -12.42
N THR A 5 7.54 -23.74 -13.06
CA THR A 5 7.16 -24.04 -14.44
C THR A 5 5.65 -24.28 -14.64
N ARG A 6 4.86 -24.52 -13.59
CA ARG A 6 3.42 -24.85 -13.74
C ARG A 6 2.47 -23.64 -13.71
N LEU A 7 2.97 -22.45 -13.35
CA LEU A 7 2.14 -21.23 -13.27
C LEU A 7 1.91 -20.58 -14.64
N GLN A 8 2.82 -20.82 -15.62
CA GLN A 8 2.69 -20.28 -16.97
C GLN A 8 1.54 -20.92 -17.79
N GLU A 9 1.03 -22.09 -17.39
CA GLU A 9 -0.05 -22.79 -18.13
C GLU A 9 -1.48 -22.31 -17.79
N LYS A 10 -1.67 -21.41 -16.80
CA LYS A 10 -3.02 -20.97 -16.35
C LYS A 10 -3.32 -19.48 -16.47
N GLY A 11 -2.48 -18.69 -17.12
CA GLY A 11 -2.71 -17.24 -17.22
C GLY A 11 -2.60 -16.51 -15.87
N VAL A 12 -1.88 -17.11 -14.92
CA VAL A 12 -1.57 -16.52 -13.61
C VAL A 12 -0.33 -15.66 -13.74
N GLU A 13 -0.40 -14.42 -13.27
CA GLU A 13 0.71 -13.46 -13.28
C GLU A 13 1.02 -13.01 -11.87
N GLU A 14 2.29 -12.99 -11.52
CA GLU A 14 2.76 -12.49 -10.23
C GLU A 14 3.49 -11.16 -10.43
N HIS A 15 3.08 -10.16 -9.67
CA HIS A 15 3.66 -8.83 -9.67
C HIS A 15 4.17 -8.51 -8.28
N TYR A 16 5.35 -7.91 -8.18
CA TYR A 16 5.93 -7.50 -6.91
C TYR A 16 6.83 -6.28 -7.07
N THR A 17 7.00 -5.56 -5.97
CA THR A 17 7.91 -4.43 -5.81
C THR A 17 8.88 -4.72 -4.68
N HIS A 18 10.11 -4.24 -4.84
CA HIS A 18 11.09 -4.22 -3.75
C HIS A 18 10.87 -3.01 -2.82
N ARG A 19 11.66 -2.94 -1.74
CA ARG A 19 11.70 -1.76 -0.88
C ARG A 19 12.10 -0.52 -1.67
N GLY A 20 11.35 0.56 -1.48
CA GLY A 20 11.53 1.84 -2.18
C GLY A 20 11.05 1.83 -3.63
N GLU A 21 10.46 0.74 -4.10
CA GLU A 21 9.99 0.63 -5.47
C GLU A 21 8.46 0.77 -5.55
N ILE A 22 8.00 1.65 -6.44
CA ILE A 22 6.60 1.76 -6.83
C ILE A 22 6.50 1.45 -8.31
N LYS A 23 5.66 0.48 -8.68
CA LYS A 23 5.49 0.06 -10.08
C LYS A 23 4.03 0.02 -10.47
N GLN A 24 3.80 0.26 -11.76
CA GLN A 24 2.50 0.14 -12.38
C GLN A 24 2.52 -0.94 -13.47
N TYR A 25 1.50 -1.78 -13.48
CA TYR A 25 1.32 -2.90 -14.40
C TYR A 25 -0.03 -2.75 -15.09
N SER A 26 -0.04 -2.96 -16.42
CA SER A 26 -1.28 -3.05 -17.18
C SER A 26 -1.76 -4.51 -17.18
N LEU A 27 -3.02 -4.73 -16.81
CA LEU A 27 -3.63 -6.05 -16.77
C LEU A 27 -4.34 -6.36 -18.10
N LYS A 28 -4.65 -7.64 -18.32
CA LYS A 28 -5.22 -8.12 -19.59
C LYS A 28 -6.60 -7.56 -19.92
N ASP A 29 -7.37 -7.15 -18.92
CA ASP A 29 -8.70 -6.54 -19.08
C ASP A 29 -8.62 -5.02 -19.29
N GLY A 30 -7.41 -4.45 -19.39
CA GLY A 30 -7.17 -3.01 -19.48
C GLY A 30 -7.13 -2.28 -18.14
N SER A 31 -7.34 -3.00 -17.03
CA SER A 31 -7.19 -2.44 -15.69
C SER A 31 -5.73 -2.12 -15.38
N GLN A 32 -5.47 -1.23 -14.44
CA GLN A 32 -4.12 -0.92 -13.98
C GLN A 32 -3.93 -1.30 -12.51
N LEU A 33 -2.85 -2.03 -12.24
CA LEU A 33 -2.38 -2.35 -10.91
C LEU A 33 -1.17 -1.46 -10.59
N LYS A 34 -1.26 -0.61 -9.57
CA LYS A 34 -0.10 0.11 -9.04
C LYS A 34 0.26 -0.51 -7.68
N LEU A 35 1.45 -1.09 -7.57
CA LEU A 35 1.99 -1.63 -6.34
C LEU A 35 2.86 -0.57 -5.66
N ASP A 36 2.64 -0.38 -4.37
CA ASP A 36 3.48 0.43 -3.50
C ASP A 36 4.76 -0.33 -3.13
N THR A 37 5.64 0.24 -2.31
CA THR A 37 6.84 -0.43 -1.77
C THR A 37 6.53 -1.79 -1.12
N GLU A 38 7.46 -2.74 -1.23
CA GLU A 38 7.39 -4.10 -0.61
C GLU A 38 6.03 -4.82 -0.77
N SER A 39 5.41 -4.70 -1.94
CA SER A 39 4.07 -5.21 -2.21
C SER A 39 4.11 -6.39 -3.17
N ARG A 40 3.14 -7.31 -3.04
CA ARG A 40 3.05 -8.50 -3.89
C ARG A 40 1.61 -8.84 -4.19
N ALA A 41 1.30 -9.05 -5.48
CA ALA A 41 -0.03 -9.44 -5.94
C ALA A 41 0.04 -10.57 -6.96
N VAL A 42 -0.99 -11.42 -6.98
CA VAL A 42 -1.18 -12.49 -7.96
C VAL A 42 -2.47 -12.23 -8.71
N VAL A 43 -2.39 -12.13 -10.03
CA VAL A 43 -3.53 -11.96 -10.93
C VAL A 43 -3.85 -13.33 -11.52
N ALA A 44 -5.09 -13.78 -11.38
CA ALA A 44 -5.53 -15.11 -11.81
C ALA A 44 -6.97 -15.03 -12.34
N TYR A 45 -7.11 -14.54 -13.57
CA TYR A 45 -8.43 -14.46 -14.20
C TYR A 45 -8.92 -15.84 -14.63
N ASP A 46 -10.19 -16.11 -14.39
CA ASP A 46 -10.86 -17.32 -14.81
C ASP A 46 -12.18 -17.00 -15.54
N HIS A 47 -12.98 -18.01 -15.84
CA HIS A 47 -14.24 -17.82 -16.56
C HIS A 47 -15.31 -17.04 -15.78
N ASP A 48 -15.22 -16.99 -14.46
CA ASP A 48 -16.24 -16.40 -13.59
C ASP A 48 -15.83 -15.02 -13.08
N SER A 49 -14.53 -14.76 -12.94
CA SER A 49 -14.03 -13.56 -12.26
C SER A 49 -12.71 -13.05 -12.83
N ARG A 50 -12.50 -11.73 -12.66
CA ARG A 50 -11.21 -11.07 -12.81
C ARG A 50 -10.54 -10.99 -11.44
N ALA A 51 -10.07 -12.13 -10.94
CA ALA A 51 -9.53 -12.23 -9.59
C ALA A 51 -8.07 -11.75 -9.49
N VAL A 52 -7.81 -10.96 -8.45
CA VAL A 52 -6.48 -10.56 -7.99
C VAL A 52 -6.37 -10.86 -6.50
N LYS A 53 -5.22 -11.35 -6.05
CA LYS A 53 -4.91 -11.57 -4.64
C LYS A 53 -3.75 -10.70 -4.23
N LEU A 54 -3.98 -9.76 -3.31
CA LEU A 54 -2.92 -9.02 -2.64
C LEU A 54 -2.37 -9.91 -1.51
N LEU A 55 -1.08 -10.22 -1.58
CA LEU A 55 -0.39 -11.10 -0.64
C LEU A 55 0.28 -10.30 0.49
N SER A 56 0.79 -9.11 0.17
CA SER A 56 1.44 -8.20 1.12
C SER A 56 1.47 -6.78 0.58
N GLY A 57 1.62 -5.82 1.49
CA GLY A 57 1.80 -4.41 1.19
C GLY A 57 0.51 -3.76 0.70
N ARG A 58 0.66 -2.78 -0.19
CA ARG A 58 -0.40 -1.87 -0.62
C ARG A 58 -0.49 -1.81 -2.13
N ALA A 59 -1.72 -1.77 -2.63
CA ALA A 59 -1.99 -1.72 -4.05
C ALA A 59 -3.15 -0.80 -4.38
N ARG A 60 -3.04 -0.07 -5.49
CA ARG A 60 -4.16 0.63 -6.13
C ARG A 60 -4.60 -0.17 -7.35
N PHE A 61 -5.91 -0.33 -7.47
CA PHE A 61 -6.57 -0.94 -8.62
C PHE A 61 -7.37 0.16 -9.34
N ALA A 62 -7.06 0.41 -10.61
CA ALA A 62 -7.92 1.12 -11.56
C ALA A 62 -8.61 0.07 -12.41
N VAL A 63 -9.85 -0.27 -12.08
CA VAL A 63 -10.64 -1.25 -12.83
C VAL A 63 -11.17 -0.60 -14.09
N SER A 64 -10.87 -1.19 -15.25
CA SER A 64 -11.27 -0.64 -16.54
C SER A 64 -12.79 -0.59 -16.70
N GLU A 65 -13.27 0.47 -17.35
CA GLU A 65 -14.66 0.55 -17.82
C GLU A 65 -14.81 -0.27 -19.10
N ASN A 66 -14.90 -1.60 -18.98
CA ASN A 66 -15.20 -2.47 -20.11
C ASN A 66 -16.61 -3.04 -19.99
N ARG A 67 -17.56 -2.47 -20.74
CA ARG A 67 -18.98 -2.89 -20.71
C ARG A 67 -19.21 -4.29 -21.30
N GLU A 68 -18.30 -4.78 -22.12
CA GLU A 68 -18.38 -6.13 -22.67
C GLU A 68 -17.87 -7.19 -21.68
N GLU A 69 -17.08 -6.75 -20.69
CA GLU A 69 -16.56 -7.59 -19.62
C GLU A 69 -17.58 -7.68 -18.48
N GLN A 70 -18.31 -8.79 -18.42
CA GLN A 70 -19.36 -9.02 -17.43
C GLN A 70 -18.84 -9.69 -16.15
N ARG A 71 -17.57 -10.13 -16.13
CA ARG A 71 -16.98 -10.76 -14.94
C ARG A 71 -16.64 -9.69 -13.89
N PRO A 72 -17.02 -9.87 -12.61
CA PRO A 72 -16.65 -8.93 -11.55
C PRO A 72 -15.13 -8.88 -11.36
N PHE A 73 -14.61 -7.70 -11.02
CA PHE A 73 -13.23 -7.56 -10.57
C PHE A 73 -13.17 -7.79 -9.07
N GLN A 74 -12.43 -8.81 -8.65
CA GLN A 74 -12.36 -9.22 -7.25
C GLN A 74 -10.93 -9.15 -6.73
N VAL A 75 -10.71 -8.39 -5.68
CA VAL A 75 -9.43 -8.32 -4.96
C VAL A 75 -9.56 -9.04 -3.63
N THR A 76 -8.71 -10.03 -3.37
CA THR A 76 -8.66 -10.73 -2.08
C THR A 76 -7.43 -10.33 -1.27
N ALA A 77 -7.61 -10.04 0.02
CA ALA A 77 -6.55 -9.68 0.96
C ALA A 77 -6.93 -10.21 2.36
N ASN A 78 -6.11 -11.07 2.97
CA ASN A 78 -6.34 -11.64 4.32
C ASN A 78 -7.80 -12.05 4.63
N GLY A 79 -8.48 -12.73 3.68
CA GLY A 79 -9.86 -13.20 3.87
C GLY A 79 -10.95 -12.15 3.65
N VAL A 80 -10.58 -10.93 3.26
CA VAL A 80 -11.47 -9.89 2.74
C VAL A 80 -11.49 -9.97 1.22
N THR A 81 -12.67 -9.99 0.63
CA THR A 81 -12.88 -9.83 -0.81
C THR A 81 -13.47 -8.46 -1.09
N VAL A 82 -12.82 -7.67 -1.94
CA VAL A 82 -13.33 -6.41 -2.47
C VAL A 82 -13.81 -6.66 -3.89
N GLU A 83 -15.07 -6.35 -4.17
CA GLU A 83 -15.71 -6.50 -5.46
C GLU A 83 -16.05 -5.13 -6.04
N SER A 84 -15.75 -4.95 -7.32
CA SER A 84 -15.98 -3.73 -8.08
C SER A 84 -16.06 -4.06 -9.57
N ASP A 85 -16.98 -3.43 -10.30
CA ASP A 85 -17.03 -3.56 -11.76
C ASP A 85 -16.16 -2.52 -12.47
N THR A 86 -15.99 -1.36 -11.84
CA THR A 86 -15.25 -0.21 -12.33
C THR A 86 -14.81 0.71 -11.18
N GLY A 87 -13.83 1.56 -11.45
CA GLY A 87 -13.40 2.62 -10.56
C GLY A 87 -12.01 2.38 -9.99
N ASN A 88 -11.66 3.19 -9.01
CA ASN A 88 -10.36 3.26 -8.41
C ASN A 88 -10.46 3.03 -6.92
N PHE A 89 -9.66 2.11 -6.38
CA PHE A 89 -9.58 1.88 -4.95
C PHE A 89 -8.19 1.41 -4.54
N VAL A 90 -7.84 1.66 -3.29
CA VAL A 90 -6.63 1.15 -2.64
C VAL A 90 -7.01 0.03 -1.68
N VAL A 91 -6.22 -1.04 -1.69
CA VAL A 91 -6.24 -2.08 -0.66
C VAL A 91 -4.86 -2.14 -0.02
N ASP A 92 -4.84 -2.17 1.31
CA ASP A 92 -3.60 -2.23 2.11
C ASP A 92 -3.65 -3.39 3.10
N ILE A 93 -2.54 -4.11 3.23
CA ILE A 93 -2.31 -5.13 4.25
C ILE A 93 -1.21 -4.62 5.18
N ALA A 94 -1.60 -4.16 6.37
CA ALA A 94 -0.69 -3.65 7.40
C ALA A 94 -1.02 -4.29 8.75
N GLU A 95 -0.02 -4.87 9.43
CA GLU A 95 -0.19 -5.53 10.74
C GLU A 95 -1.33 -6.57 10.77
N ASN A 96 -1.48 -7.33 9.68
CA ASN A 96 -2.58 -8.28 9.42
C ASN A 96 -3.98 -7.65 9.27
N LYS A 97 -4.12 -6.34 9.42
CA LYS A 97 -5.35 -5.60 9.12
C LYS A 97 -5.44 -5.39 7.61
N VAL A 98 -6.67 -5.33 7.12
CA VAL A 98 -6.96 -4.93 5.74
C VAL A 98 -7.63 -3.59 5.77
N SER A 99 -7.15 -2.63 4.98
CA SER A 99 -7.89 -1.41 4.70
C SER A 99 -8.31 -1.33 3.24
N VAL A 100 -9.52 -0.83 3.01
CA VAL A 100 -10.10 -0.64 1.68
C VAL A 100 -10.52 0.82 1.57
N CYS A 101 -10.00 1.50 0.56
CA CYS A 101 -10.15 2.93 0.39
C CYS A 101 -10.55 3.28 -1.04
N PRO A 102 -11.86 3.40 -1.31
CA PRO A 102 -12.36 3.79 -2.63
C PRO A 102 -12.04 5.25 -2.94
N LEU A 103 -11.66 5.51 -4.19
CA LEU A 103 -11.21 6.83 -4.64
C LEU A 103 -12.34 7.62 -5.31
N ASP A 104 -13.11 6.96 -6.17
CA ASP A 104 -14.10 7.59 -7.04
C ASP A 104 -15.46 6.86 -7.10
N GLN A 105 -15.49 5.54 -6.90
CA GLN A 105 -16.71 4.73 -6.92
C GLN A 105 -16.92 3.95 -5.62
N VAL A 106 -18.14 3.46 -5.42
CA VAL A 106 -18.46 2.54 -4.32
C VAL A 106 -17.91 1.16 -4.63
N VAL A 107 -17.37 0.48 -3.61
CA VAL A 107 -16.99 -0.93 -3.68
C VAL A 107 -17.78 -1.74 -2.67
N THR A 108 -17.98 -3.02 -2.96
CA THR A 108 -18.57 -3.98 -2.03
C THR A 108 -17.47 -4.82 -1.41
N THR A 109 -17.52 -5.05 -0.11
CA THR A 109 -16.55 -5.88 0.61
C THR A 109 -17.24 -7.03 1.31
N HIS A 110 -16.63 -8.21 1.25
CA HIS A 110 -17.12 -9.44 1.88
C HIS A 110 -16.05 -9.99 2.83
N PHE A 111 -16.41 -10.22 4.08
CA PHE A 111 -15.50 -10.76 5.10
C PHE A 111 -16.27 -11.36 6.26
N GLY A 112 -15.86 -12.52 6.77
CA GLY A 112 -16.47 -13.14 7.95
C GLY A 112 -18.00 -13.31 7.88
N GLY A 113 -18.55 -13.55 6.68
CA GLY A 113 -20.00 -13.66 6.44
C GLY A 113 -20.76 -12.32 6.42
N LYS A 114 -20.06 -11.19 6.50
CA LYS A 114 -20.61 -9.84 6.41
C LYS A 114 -20.37 -9.26 5.02
N THR A 115 -21.22 -8.31 4.65
CA THR A 115 -21.09 -7.50 3.44
C THR A 115 -21.18 -6.03 3.84
N GLU A 116 -20.21 -5.23 3.42
CA GLU A 116 -20.17 -3.78 3.65
C GLU A 116 -19.92 -3.05 2.33
N THR A 117 -20.60 -1.91 2.14
CA THR A 117 -20.33 -1.02 1.00
C THR A 117 -19.55 0.19 1.49
N VAL A 118 -18.54 0.60 0.72
CA VAL A 118 -17.65 1.69 1.09
C VAL A 118 -17.60 2.65 -0.09
N GLY A 119 -17.83 3.92 0.16
CA GLY A 119 -17.85 4.95 -0.87
C GLY A 119 -16.56 5.79 -0.91
N PRO A 120 -16.47 6.69 -1.90
CA PRO A 120 -15.40 7.66 -1.99
C PRO A 120 -15.28 8.53 -0.73
N GLY A 121 -14.05 8.88 -0.37
CA GLY A 121 -13.78 9.67 0.84
C GLY A 121 -13.87 8.87 2.14
N GLN A 122 -14.14 7.57 2.07
CA GLN A 122 -14.15 6.67 3.22
C GLN A 122 -12.98 5.69 3.18
N ARG A 123 -12.66 5.13 4.34
CA ARG A 123 -11.77 4.00 4.51
C ARG A 123 -12.44 2.98 5.41
N LEU A 124 -12.61 1.75 4.92
CA LEU A 124 -12.99 0.62 5.76
C LEU A 124 -11.74 -0.06 6.26
N GLU A 125 -11.64 -0.25 7.58
CA GLU A 125 -10.58 -1.05 8.21
C GLU A 125 -11.20 -2.32 8.78
N ILE A 126 -10.61 -3.47 8.47
CA ILE A 126 -11.00 -4.79 8.95
C ILE A 126 -9.83 -5.39 9.74
N LEU A 127 -10.07 -5.72 11.00
CA LEU A 127 -9.12 -6.39 11.88
C LEU A 127 -9.14 -7.92 11.67
N PRO A 128 -8.05 -8.64 12.00
CA PRO A 128 -7.97 -10.11 11.83
C PRO A 128 -9.12 -10.89 12.48
N GLU A 129 -9.65 -10.40 13.60
CA GLU A 129 -10.80 -11.00 14.30
C GLU A 129 -12.18 -10.72 13.64
N GLY A 130 -12.21 -10.04 12.48
CA GLY A 130 -13.43 -9.75 11.73
C GLY A 130 -14.27 -8.57 12.25
N ARG A 131 -13.70 -7.77 13.17
CA ARG A 131 -14.23 -6.45 13.51
C ARG A 131 -13.88 -5.48 12.38
N ALA A 132 -14.84 -4.68 11.97
CA ALA A 132 -14.64 -3.69 10.93
C ALA A 132 -15.21 -2.34 11.35
N LYS A 133 -14.60 -1.25 10.85
CA LYS A 133 -15.05 0.10 11.09
C LYS A 133 -14.75 0.99 9.88
N VAL A 134 -15.71 1.85 9.55
CA VAL A 134 -15.55 2.89 8.53
C VAL A 134 -15.04 4.17 9.18
N PHE A 135 -14.05 4.78 8.54
CA PHE A 135 -13.46 6.06 8.86
C PHE A 135 -13.59 7.01 7.67
N GLN A 136 -13.39 8.30 7.91
CA GLN A 136 -13.08 9.24 6.84
C GLN A 136 -11.67 8.92 6.31
N ARG A 137 -11.52 8.92 4.99
CA ARG A 137 -10.22 8.75 4.33
C ARG A 137 -9.31 9.90 4.73
N GLN A 138 -8.10 9.56 5.15
CA GLN A 138 -7.02 10.50 5.39
C GLN A 138 -6.15 10.62 4.14
N TYR A 139 -5.41 11.71 4.02
CA TYR A 139 -4.51 11.89 2.89
C TYR A 139 -3.38 10.84 2.87
N THR A 140 -2.92 10.41 4.05
CA THR A 140 -1.91 9.35 4.27
C THR A 140 -2.33 7.97 3.76
N ASP A 141 -3.62 7.75 3.49
CA ASP A 141 -4.10 6.50 2.89
C ASP A 141 -3.67 6.38 1.41
N ILE A 142 -3.36 7.51 0.76
CA ILE A 142 -3.21 7.62 -0.71
C ILE A 142 -2.07 8.55 -1.17
N ASP A 143 -1.31 9.16 -0.26
CA ASP A 143 -0.21 10.10 -0.53
C ASP A 143 0.87 9.56 -1.50
N TRP A 144 1.21 8.27 -1.35
CA TRP A 144 2.15 7.55 -2.20
C TRP A 144 1.73 7.53 -3.68
N LEU A 145 0.42 7.67 -3.97
CA LEU A 145 -0.07 7.78 -5.34
C LEU A 145 0.44 9.05 -6.02
N SER A 146 0.57 10.14 -5.27
CA SER A 146 1.15 11.41 -5.70
C SER A 146 2.68 11.47 -5.56
N GLY A 147 3.34 10.38 -5.15
CA GLY A 147 4.79 10.35 -4.97
C GLY A 147 5.26 11.07 -3.70
N ALA A 148 4.40 11.12 -2.67
CA ALA A 148 4.72 11.72 -1.38
C ALA A 148 4.54 10.70 -0.24
N LEU A 149 5.25 10.93 0.87
CA LEU A 149 5.03 10.35 2.18
C LEU A 149 4.67 11.48 3.14
N VAL A 150 3.45 11.48 3.66
CA VAL A 150 2.99 12.47 4.62
C VAL A 150 3.13 11.93 6.04
N LEU A 151 3.90 12.66 6.83
CA LEU A 151 4.07 12.45 8.26
C LEU A 151 3.10 13.40 8.96
N ASP A 152 1.89 12.94 9.28
CA ASP A 152 0.85 13.76 9.93
C ASP A 152 0.91 13.61 11.45
N LYS A 153 1.65 14.50 12.10
CA LYS A 153 1.76 14.61 13.57
C LYS A 153 2.14 13.31 14.27
N VAL A 154 3.11 12.61 13.70
CA VAL A 154 3.63 11.34 14.24
C VAL A 154 4.93 11.56 15.03
N PRO A 155 5.22 10.78 16.08
CA PRO A 155 6.53 10.79 16.73
C PRO A 155 7.66 10.49 15.74
N LEU A 156 8.84 11.07 15.94
CA LEU A 156 10.01 10.84 15.09
C LEU A 156 10.35 9.35 14.94
N SER A 157 10.18 8.54 16.00
CA SER A 157 10.36 7.09 15.91
C SER A 157 9.46 6.45 14.86
N GLN A 158 8.17 6.79 14.87
CA GLN A 158 7.21 6.32 13.88
C GLN A 158 7.49 6.91 12.49
N ALA A 159 7.88 8.18 12.41
CA ALA A 159 8.28 8.78 11.14
C ALA A 159 9.46 8.03 10.50
N ILE A 160 10.45 7.62 11.29
CA ILE A 160 11.59 6.83 10.83
C ILE A 160 11.14 5.46 10.32
N GLU A 161 10.20 4.79 11.00
CA GLU A 161 9.62 3.54 10.51
C GLU A 161 8.95 3.73 9.14
N MET A 162 8.14 4.78 8.99
CA MET A 162 7.47 5.12 7.73
C MET A 162 8.48 5.46 6.61
N ILE A 163 9.50 6.26 6.91
CA ILE A 163 10.60 6.59 5.98
C ILE A 163 11.32 5.32 5.53
N ASN A 164 11.63 4.42 6.46
CA ASN A 164 12.37 3.20 6.20
C ASN A 164 11.61 2.21 5.32
N SER A 165 10.28 2.29 5.23
CA SER A 165 9.49 1.51 4.26
C SER A 165 9.81 1.90 2.81
N TYR A 166 10.32 3.11 2.56
CA TYR A 166 10.62 3.61 1.22
C TYR A 166 12.12 3.75 0.93
N ARG A 167 13.00 3.53 1.90
CA ARG A 167 14.45 3.67 1.71
C ARG A 167 15.16 2.32 1.62
N ALA A 168 16.07 2.19 0.66
CA ALA A 168 16.97 1.05 0.58
C ALA A 168 18.04 1.08 1.69
N VAL A 169 18.52 2.27 2.05
CA VAL A 169 19.44 2.50 3.17
C VAL A 169 18.62 2.99 4.37
N PRO A 170 18.50 2.21 5.45
CA PRO A 170 17.66 2.58 6.58
C PRO A 170 18.26 3.73 7.38
N VAL A 171 17.38 4.61 7.86
CA VAL A 171 17.64 5.61 8.89
C VAL A 171 17.59 4.94 10.25
N VAL A 172 18.60 5.21 11.08
CA VAL A 172 18.66 4.76 12.47
C VAL A 172 18.84 5.97 13.38
N LEU A 173 18.00 6.10 14.39
CA LEU A 173 18.17 7.12 15.43
C LEU A 173 19.13 6.60 16.51
N MET A 174 20.29 7.24 16.64
CA MET A 174 21.28 6.97 17.68
C MET A 174 21.09 7.98 18.82
N ASN A 175 20.45 7.54 19.90
CA ASN A 175 20.02 8.28 21.10
C ASN A 175 18.56 8.71 21.08
N ASN A 176 17.88 8.44 22.20
CA ASN A 176 16.43 8.35 22.26
C ASN A 176 15.73 9.63 22.78
N ASP A 177 16.45 10.74 22.89
CA ASP A 177 15.94 12.00 23.44
C ASP A 177 14.96 12.68 22.48
N LYS A 178 15.12 12.50 21.16
CA LYS A 178 14.23 13.08 20.13
C LYS A 178 13.16 12.14 19.58
N GLN A 179 13.07 10.89 20.04
CA GLN A 179 12.12 9.90 19.51
C GLN A 179 10.65 10.35 19.54
N ASN A 180 10.30 11.17 20.54
CA ASN A 180 8.93 11.63 20.78
C ASN A 180 8.67 13.02 20.21
N VAL A 181 9.64 13.62 19.51
CA VAL A 181 9.41 14.88 18.79
C VAL A 181 8.37 14.62 17.71
N VAL A 182 7.30 15.40 17.72
CA VAL A 182 6.21 15.28 16.75
C VAL A 182 6.65 15.88 15.42
N ILE A 183 6.50 15.10 14.36
CA ILE A 183 6.83 15.46 12.99
C ILE A 183 5.54 15.69 12.21
N ASP A 184 5.48 16.84 11.56
CA ASP A 184 4.42 17.26 10.63
C ASP A 184 5.11 17.73 9.34
N SER A 185 5.21 16.85 8.34
CA SER A 185 6.03 17.08 7.15
C SER A 185 5.60 16.24 5.96
N VAL A 186 5.91 16.73 4.76
CA VAL A 186 5.74 16.00 3.50
C VAL A 186 7.12 15.71 2.93
N LEU A 187 7.41 14.43 2.66
CA LEU A 187 8.64 13.99 2.02
C LEU A 187 8.30 13.48 0.62
N TYR A 188 9.03 13.90 -0.40
CA TYR A 188 8.79 13.45 -1.78
C TYR A 188 9.62 12.21 -2.08
N LEU A 189 8.96 11.15 -2.57
CA LEU A 189 9.59 9.84 -2.76
C LEU A 189 10.73 9.87 -3.79
N ASN A 190 10.70 10.79 -4.75
CA ASN A 190 11.74 10.95 -5.78
C ASN A 190 13.00 11.69 -5.29
N GLN A 191 12.95 12.29 -4.10
CA GLN A 191 14.08 13.01 -3.46
C GLN A 191 14.15 12.68 -1.96
N MET A 192 13.73 11.46 -1.60
CA MET A 192 13.56 11.03 -0.21
C MET A 192 14.83 11.22 0.62
N ASP A 193 16.00 10.91 0.05
CA ASP A 193 17.28 11.04 0.76
C ASP A 193 17.55 12.50 1.19
N ASP A 194 17.33 13.46 0.29
CA ASP A 194 17.53 14.88 0.56
C ASP A 194 16.49 15.44 1.56
N ASP A 195 15.23 15.01 1.44
CA ASP A 195 14.15 15.43 2.35
C ASP A 195 14.36 14.89 3.77
N VAL A 196 14.81 13.64 3.89
CA VAL A 196 15.16 13.03 5.17
C VAL A 196 16.35 13.73 5.81
N GLU A 197 17.41 14.02 5.05
CA GLU A 197 18.57 14.74 5.57
C GLU A 197 18.16 16.14 6.09
N ARG A 198 17.36 16.88 5.31
CA ARG A 198 16.83 18.19 5.74
C ARG A 198 15.98 18.09 7.00
N LEU A 199 15.09 17.10 7.08
CA LEU A 199 14.26 16.86 8.26
C LEU A 199 15.14 16.62 9.49
N MET A 200 16.10 15.69 9.41
CA MET A 200 16.96 15.35 10.55
C MET A 200 17.83 16.53 10.98
N LEU A 201 18.42 17.28 10.04
CA LEU A 201 19.20 18.49 10.34
C LEU A 201 18.36 19.57 11.01
N SER A 202 17.09 19.74 10.62
CA SER A 202 16.18 20.71 11.24
C SER A 202 15.88 20.39 12.71
N LEU A 203 15.97 19.11 13.07
CA LEU A 203 15.84 18.63 14.45
C LEU A 203 17.16 18.76 15.23
N GLY A 204 18.22 19.29 14.60
CA GLY A 204 19.57 19.35 15.16
C GLY A 204 20.21 17.98 15.33
N LEU A 205 19.82 16.99 14.51
CA LEU A 205 20.50 15.70 14.42
C LEU A 205 21.59 15.76 13.36
N THR A 206 22.70 15.10 13.63
CA THR A 206 23.85 15.02 12.74
C THR A 206 23.98 13.62 12.16
N ARG A 207 24.24 13.54 10.85
CA ARG A 207 24.42 12.28 10.15
C ARG A 207 25.77 11.66 10.51
N GLU A 208 25.73 10.40 10.91
CA GLU A 208 26.89 9.53 11.09
C GLU A 208 26.77 8.36 10.11
N SER A 209 27.80 8.14 9.29
CA SER A 209 27.78 7.03 8.33
C SER A 209 28.08 5.73 9.05
N LEU A 210 27.15 4.77 9.01
CA LEU A 210 27.37 3.40 9.47
C LEU A 210 27.41 2.44 8.28
N PRO A 211 28.10 1.29 8.38
CA PRO A 211 28.05 0.28 7.33
C PRO A 211 26.61 -0.21 7.10
N GLY A 212 26.04 0.11 5.94
CA GLY A 212 24.71 -0.34 5.52
C GLY A 212 23.53 0.44 6.10
N SER A 213 23.76 1.56 6.80
CA SER A 213 22.71 2.43 7.32
C SER A 213 23.17 3.89 7.47
N GLU A 214 22.21 4.80 7.59
CA GLU A 214 22.45 6.18 7.98
C GLU A 214 22.02 6.38 9.42
N ALA A 215 22.98 6.65 10.29
CA ALA A 215 22.69 6.99 11.68
C ALA A 215 22.52 8.50 11.86
N TYR A 216 21.65 8.89 12.78
CA TYR A 216 21.46 10.27 13.19
C TYR A 216 21.56 10.40 14.70
N ARG A 217 22.37 11.35 15.17
CA ARG A 217 22.64 11.66 16.60
C ARG A 217 22.35 13.10 16.94
#